data_AF-A0A9P0L2D9-F1
#
_entry.id   AF-A0A9P0L2D9-F1
#
_cell.length_a   1.000
_cell.length_b   1.000
_cell.length_c   1.000
_cell.angle_alpha   90.00
_cell.angle_beta   90.00
_cell.angle_gamma   90.00
#
_symmetry.space_group_name_H-M   'P 1'
#
loop_
_entity.id
_entity.type
_entity.pdbx_description
1 polymer ?
#
loop_
_entity_poly.entity_id
_entity_poly.type
_entity_poly.pdbx_seq_one_letter_code
_entity_poly.pdbx_strand_id
1 'polypeptide(L)'
;MVWFWNRVHILNRTPALLEYMLMSLGATLAFLNLPLEYLTLSFEMSYMLILSDIRQGVFYAMLLSFWLVFAGEHMLIQDHGEKNSLKLYWKHLSTIVVGCFCLLIFDLCERGVQLVNPFYSIWVTPIGTNLALSFIILAGISASIYFIFLCYMIWKVFRNISLKRAVLPSMSQARRLHYEGIIYRFNFLMLATVICAAVTVISFILSQVSEGQSKWDENMELELSSALHTGVYGMWNVYICAMLMLYAPSHKQWPDDPICNDGEEVEFSRLPTEGTANEISSLTSFAAKTSMD
;
A
#
# COMPACT_ATOMS: atom_id res chain seq x y z
N MET A 1 -10.70 8.46 11.24
CA MET A 1 -9.41 8.31 11.94
C MET A 1 -9.55 8.19 13.44
N VAL A 2 -10.03 9.21 14.16
CA VAL A 2 -10.19 9.15 15.64
C VAL A 2 -10.99 7.91 16.06
N TRP A 3 -12.11 7.65 15.38
CA TRP A 3 -12.89 6.42 15.58
C TRP A 3 -12.05 5.15 15.40
N PHE A 4 -11.32 5.01 14.29
CA PHE A 4 -10.45 3.85 14.02
C PHE A 4 -9.39 3.66 15.11
N TRP A 5 -8.74 4.75 15.52
CA TRP A 5 -7.69 4.69 16.54
C TRP A 5 -8.24 4.29 17.91
N ASN A 6 -9.40 4.80 18.29
CA ASN A 6 -10.10 4.38 19.50
C ASN A 6 -10.42 2.88 19.45
N ARG A 7 -10.86 2.36 18.29
CA ARG A 7 -11.13 0.92 18.11
C ARG A 7 -9.88 0.07 18.29
N VAL A 8 -8.75 0.52 17.76
CA VAL A 8 -7.46 -0.17 17.87
C VAL A 8 -7.01 -0.24 19.34
N HIS A 9 -7.15 0.85 20.09
CA HIS A 9 -6.74 0.90 21.50
C HIS A 9 -7.64 0.13 22.48
N ILE A 10 -8.87 -0.22 22.08
CA ILE A 10 -9.75 -1.07 22.90
C ILE A 10 -9.24 -2.51 22.96
N LEU A 11 -8.41 -2.95 22.00
CA LEU A 11 -7.86 -4.31 22.00
C LEU A 11 -6.68 -4.41 22.99
N ASN A 12 -6.62 -5.50 23.76
CA ASN A 12 -5.52 -5.80 24.69
C ASN A 12 -4.20 -6.24 24.00
N ARG A 13 -3.91 -5.74 22.78
CA ARG A 13 -2.70 -6.05 22.02
C ARG A 13 -2.01 -4.77 21.56
N THR A 14 -0.72 -4.85 21.27
CA THR A 14 -0.01 -3.76 20.59
C THR A 14 -0.53 -3.61 19.17
N PRO A 15 -0.77 -2.37 18.66
CA PRO A 15 -1.25 -2.17 17.31
C PRO A 15 -0.32 -2.78 16.26
N ALA A 16 -0.90 -3.33 15.20
CA ALA A 16 -0.14 -3.93 14.10
C ALA A 16 0.53 -2.85 13.23
N LEU A 17 1.59 -3.22 12.50
CA LEU A 17 2.27 -2.30 11.59
C LEU A 17 1.30 -1.71 10.55
N LEU A 18 0.43 -2.55 9.98
CA LEU A 18 -0.66 -2.12 9.08
C LEU A 18 -1.52 -1.01 9.69
N GLU A 19 -1.93 -1.14 10.96
CA GLU A 19 -2.80 -0.16 11.63
C GLU A 19 -2.09 1.18 11.81
N TYR A 20 -0.79 1.18 12.12
CA TYR A 20 0.03 2.39 12.13
C TYR A 20 0.15 3.03 10.75
N MET A 21 0.37 2.23 9.70
CA MET A 21 0.48 2.71 8.32
C MET A 21 -0.86 3.27 7.78
N LEU A 22 -1.99 2.68 8.15
CA LEU A 22 -3.31 3.21 7.84
C LEU A 22 -3.57 4.54 8.56
N MET A 23 -3.15 4.67 9.81
CA MET A 23 -3.27 5.93 10.54
C MET A 23 -2.41 7.03 9.95
N SER A 24 -1.18 6.74 9.57
CA SER A 24 -0.30 7.72 8.93
C SER A 24 -0.83 8.12 7.54
N LEU A 25 -1.34 7.17 6.74
CA LEU A 25 -2.00 7.45 5.47
C LEU A 25 -3.26 8.32 5.64
N GLY A 26 -4.09 8.04 6.63
CA GLY A 26 -5.23 8.88 6.96
C GLY A 26 -4.81 10.29 7.40
N ALA A 27 -3.72 10.39 8.17
CA ALA A 27 -3.23 11.67 8.68
C ALA A 27 -2.68 12.54 7.55
N THR A 28 -1.95 11.96 6.59
CA THR A 28 -1.48 12.71 5.41
C THR A 28 -2.62 13.08 4.47
N LEU A 29 -3.66 12.26 4.34
CA LEU A 29 -4.88 12.65 3.63
C LEU A 29 -5.59 13.83 4.32
N ALA A 30 -5.73 13.79 5.65
CA ALA A 30 -6.32 14.90 6.39
C ALA A 30 -5.49 16.18 6.26
N PHE A 31 -4.17 16.06 6.25
CA PHE A 31 -3.26 17.18 5.97
C PHE A 31 -3.41 17.70 4.53
N LEU A 32 -3.62 16.84 3.55
CA LEU A 32 -3.89 17.21 2.16
C LEU A 32 -5.25 17.88 1.97
N ASN A 33 -6.25 17.55 2.79
CA ASN A 33 -7.60 18.12 2.68
C ASN A 33 -7.82 19.37 3.55
N LEU A 34 -6.83 19.72 4.39
CA LEU A 34 -6.95 20.89 5.25
C LEU A 34 -7.10 22.14 4.37
N PRO A 35 -8.13 22.97 4.54
CA PRO A 35 -8.42 24.02 3.58
C PRO A 35 -7.58 25.28 3.89
N LEU A 36 -6.26 25.13 3.81
CA LEU A 36 -5.26 26.18 4.03
C LEU A 36 -5.40 27.30 2.99
N GLU A 37 -5.92 26.96 1.82
CA GLU A 37 -6.21 27.85 0.72
C GLU A 37 -7.14 28.99 1.16
N TYR A 38 -8.09 28.76 2.07
CA TYR A 38 -8.97 29.85 2.54
C TYR A 38 -8.23 30.96 3.29
N LEU A 39 -7.08 30.66 3.91
CA LEU A 39 -6.27 31.68 4.58
C LEU A 39 -5.72 32.70 3.57
N THR A 40 -5.57 32.32 2.30
CA THR A 40 -5.12 33.23 1.23
C THR A 40 -6.11 34.37 0.96
N LEU A 41 -7.37 34.23 1.36
CA LEU A 41 -8.37 35.31 1.25
C LEU A 41 -8.08 36.46 2.23
N SER A 42 -7.43 36.16 3.36
CA SER A 42 -7.13 37.13 4.42
C SER A 42 -5.66 37.56 4.43
N PHE A 43 -4.75 36.68 3.98
CA PHE A 43 -3.31 36.89 3.99
C PHE A 43 -2.71 36.60 2.62
N GLU A 44 -1.85 37.47 2.12
CA GLU A 44 -1.06 37.20 0.91
C GLU A 44 0.01 36.12 1.22
N MET A 45 -0.21 34.90 0.73
CA MET A 45 0.70 33.77 0.95
C MET A 45 1.32 33.29 -0.36
N SER A 46 2.41 33.93 -0.79
CA SER A 46 3.11 33.58 -2.05
C SER A 46 3.63 32.14 -2.09
N TYR A 47 3.87 31.51 -0.93
CA TYR A 47 4.38 30.13 -0.80
C TYR A 47 3.31 29.04 -0.95
N MET A 48 2.06 29.39 -1.23
CA MET A 48 0.94 28.45 -1.24
C MET A 48 1.11 27.31 -2.26
N LEU A 49 1.67 27.61 -3.44
CA LEU A 49 1.96 26.61 -4.48
C LEU A 49 2.90 25.51 -3.96
N ILE A 50 4.05 25.92 -3.41
CA ILE A 50 5.05 24.98 -2.85
C ILE A 50 4.45 24.18 -1.70
N LEU A 51 3.66 24.83 -0.84
CA LEU A 51 3.02 24.13 0.27
C LEU A 51 2.03 23.07 -0.23
N SER A 52 1.26 23.36 -1.27
CA SER A 52 0.37 22.39 -1.92
C SER A 52 1.16 21.21 -2.51
N ASP A 53 2.27 21.46 -3.20
CA ASP A 53 3.12 20.41 -3.76
C ASP A 53 3.72 19.52 -2.66
N ILE A 54 4.22 20.11 -1.58
CA ILE A 54 4.75 19.37 -0.43
C ILE A 54 3.66 18.49 0.18
N ARG A 55 2.45 19.00 0.35
CA ARG A 55 1.30 18.24 0.90
C ARG A 55 0.97 17.05 0.01
N GLN A 56 0.89 17.24 -1.30
CA GLN A 56 0.64 16.18 -2.27
C GLN A 56 1.80 15.15 -2.29
N GLY A 57 3.05 15.62 -2.30
CA GLY A 57 4.24 14.78 -2.27
C GLY A 57 4.32 13.90 -1.02
N VAL A 58 4.02 14.46 0.16
CA VAL A 58 3.95 13.71 1.43
C VAL A 58 2.84 12.66 1.38
N PHE A 59 1.68 13.00 0.83
CA PHE A 59 0.59 12.05 0.65
C PHE A 59 0.99 10.89 -0.28
N TYR A 60 1.56 11.18 -1.45
CA TYR A 60 2.00 10.14 -2.39
C TYR A 60 3.12 9.27 -1.81
N ALA A 61 4.11 9.85 -1.12
CA ALA A 61 5.15 9.10 -0.45
C ALA A 61 4.56 8.10 0.56
N MET A 62 3.59 8.53 1.37
CA MET A 62 2.91 7.66 2.33
C MET A 62 2.04 6.61 1.65
N LEU A 63 1.34 6.93 0.56
CA LEU A 63 0.53 5.98 -0.19
C LEU A 63 1.40 4.87 -0.81
N LEU A 64 2.52 5.22 -1.45
CA LEU A 64 3.46 4.26 -2.02
C LEU A 64 4.12 3.39 -0.93
N SER A 65 4.45 3.99 0.20
CA SER A 65 4.99 3.29 1.37
C SER A 65 3.97 2.31 1.94
N PHE A 66 2.70 2.74 2.06
CA PHE A 66 1.60 1.90 2.50
C PHE A 66 1.45 0.67 1.60
N TRP A 67 1.43 0.84 0.27
CA TRP A 67 1.29 -0.27 -0.68
C TRP A 67 2.36 -1.33 -0.56
N LEU A 68 3.60 -0.89 -0.38
CA LEU A 68 4.74 -1.77 -0.23
C LEU A 68 4.67 -2.56 1.07
N VAL A 69 4.40 -1.89 2.19
CA VAL A 69 4.25 -2.55 3.50
C VAL A 69 3.04 -3.47 3.49
N PHE A 70 1.93 -3.07 2.87
CA PHE A 70 0.72 -3.86 2.73
C PHE A 70 0.97 -5.17 1.97
N ALA A 71 1.60 -5.09 0.78
CA ALA A 71 1.98 -6.28 0.02
C ALA A 71 3.00 -7.15 0.77
N GLY A 72 3.91 -6.50 1.50
CA GLY A 72 4.90 -7.14 2.35
C GLY A 72 4.30 -7.96 3.49
N GLU A 73 3.38 -7.38 4.27
CA GLU A 73 2.79 -8.05 5.43
C GLU A 73 1.92 -9.23 4.99
N HIS A 74 1.16 -9.09 3.90
CA HIS A 74 0.39 -10.18 3.33
C HIS A 74 1.25 -11.32 2.76
N MET A 75 2.51 -11.06 2.41
CA MET A 75 3.50 -12.10 2.10
C MET A 75 4.05 -12.77 3.38
N LEU A 76 4.40 -12.00 4.41
CA LEU A 76 5.08 -12.52 5.62
C LEU A 76 4.18 -13.28 6.60
N ILE A 77 2.88 -12.97 6.62
CA ILE A 77 1.86 -13.78 7.34
C ILE A 77 1.92 -15.26 6.92
N GLN A 78 2.56 -15.58 5.79
CA GLN A 78 2.61 -16.92 5.23
C GLN A 78 3.87 -17.71 5.59
N ASP A 79 5.00 -17.07 5.90
CA ASP A 79 6.30 -17.75 5.98
C ASP A 79 6.91 -17.79 7.40
N HIS A 80 6.82 -16.74 8.24
CA HIS A 80 7.37 -16.78 9.61
C HIS A 80 6.64 -15.80 10.57
N GLY A 81 6.27 -16.27 11.76
CA GLY A 81 5.60 -15.50 12.82
C GLY A 81 6.50 -14.49 13.57
N GLU A 82 7.51 -13.93 12.92
CA GLU A 82 8.34 -12.89 13.52
C GLU A 82 7.61 -11.54 13.53
N LYS A 83 7.83 -10.75 14.59
CA LYS A 83 7.22 -9.43 14.74
C LYS A 83 7.70 -8.50 13.63
N ASN A 84 6.80 -8.14 12.72
CA ASN A 84 7.09 -7.23 11.62
C ASN A 84 7.56 -5.88 12.15
N SER A 85 8.76 -5.48 11.74
CA SER A 85 9.29 -4.15 12.02
C SER A 85 9.58 -3.44 10.70
N LEU A 86 9.41 -2.11 10.69
CA LEU A 86 9.74 -1.26 9.53
C LEU A 86 11.18 -1.45 9.04
N LYS A 87 12.08 -1.92 9.92
CA LYS A 87 13.47 -2.20 9.60
C LYS A 87 13.63 -3.24 8.48
N LEU A 88 12.72 -4.21 8.38
CA LEU A 88 12.77 -5.24 7.34
C LEU A 88 12.55 -4.63 5.94
N TYR A 89 11.69 -3.61 5.85
CA TYR A 89 11.35 -2.92 4.61
C TYR A 89 12.21 -1.69 4.33
N TRP A 90 13.12 -1.33 5.24
CA TRP A 90 13.88 -0.07 5.19
C TRP A 90 14.62 0.14 3.87
N LYS A 91 15.19 -0.91 3.29
CA LYS A 91 15.89 -0.81 2.00
C LYS A 91 14.96 -0.36 0.88
N HIS A 92 13.77 -0.95 0.79
CA HIS A 92 12.81 -0.60 -0.25
C HIS A 92 12.09 0.73 0.04
N LEU A 93 11.84 1.03 1.31
CA LEU A 93 11.30 2.32 1.74
C LEU A 93 12.28 3.46 1.43
N SER A 94 13.58 3.22 1.60
CA SER A 94 14.61 4.21 1.27
C SER A 94 14.60 4.62 -0.19
N THR A 95 14.26 3.71 -1.11
CA THR A 95 14.10 4.05 -2.55
C THR A 95 12.98 5.07 -2.77
N ILE A 96 11.83 4.92 -2.10
CA ILE A 96 10.73 5.89 -2.18
C ILE A 96 11.17 7.23 -1.60
N VAL A 97 11.77 7.22 -0.41
CA VAL A 97 12.21 8.44 0.28
C VAL A 97 13.23 9.20 -0.54
N VAL A 98 14.21 8.52 -1.14
CA VAL A 98 15.21 9.15 -2.03
C VAL A 98 14.54 9.76 -3.25
N GLY A 99 13.60 9.07 -3.90
CA GLY A 99 12.85 9.60 -5.04
C GLY A 99 12.05 10.86 -4.69
N CYS A 100 11.27 10.80 -3.61
CA CYS A 100 10.50 11.95 -3.12
C CYS A 100 11.40 13.11 -2.69
N PHE A 101 12.54 12.83 -2.07
CA PHE A 101 13.51 13.86 -1.68
C PHE A 101 14.15 14.54 -2.89
N CYS A 102 14.43 13.80 -3.97
CA CYS A 102 14.93 14.39 -5.22
C CYS A 102 13.90 15.32 -5.86
N LEU A 103 12.62 14.90 -5.92
CA LEU A 103 11.54 15.75 -6.42
C LEU A 103 11.31 16.98 -5.53
N LEU A 104 11.37 16.81 -4.20
CA LEU A 104 11.27 17.94 -3.27
C LEU A 104 12.37 18.97 -3.48
N ILE A 105 13.62 18.54 -3.66
CA ILE A 105 14.73 19.47 -3.96
C ILE A 105 14.47 20.17 -5.29
N PHE A 106 14.03 19.45 -6.32
CA PHE A 106 13.68 20.03 -7.60
C PHE A 106 12.60 21.12 -7.46
N ASP A 107 11.50 20.83 -6.76
CA ASP A 107 10.40 21.77 -6.53
C ASP A 107 10.86 23.00 -5.73
N LEU A 108 11.73 22.81 -4.72
CA LEU A 108 12.31 23.92 -3.94
C LEU A 108 13.27 24.77 -4.78
N CYS A 109 14.03 24.17 -5.68
CA CYS A 109 14.92 24.89 -6.58
C CYS A 109 14.15 25.68 -7.65
N GLU A 110 13.06 25.13 -8.18
CA GLU A 110 12.24 25.80 -9.20
C GLU A 110 11.26 26.79 -8.56
N ARG A 111 10.28 26.28 -7.82
CA ARG A 111 9.17 27.07 -7.24
C ARG A 111 9.61 27.87 -6.02
N GLY A 112 10.56 27.36 -5.23
CA GLY A 112 11.09 28.08 -4.06
C GLY A 112 11.82 29.38 -4.43
N VAL A 113 12.61 29.37 -5.50
CA VAL A 113 13.28 30.58 -6.01
C VAL A 113 12.28 31.53 -6.66
N GLN A 114 11.21 31.01 -7.27
CA GLN A 114 10.13 31.82 -7.84
C GLN A 114 9.41 32.71 -6.83
N LEU A 115 9.49 32.42 -5.52
CA LEU A 115 8.98 33.30 -4.47
C LEU A 115 9.68 34.65 -4.41
N VAL A 116 10.97 34.69 -4.72
CA VAL A 116 11.77 35.92 -4.72
C VAL A 116 11.81 36.52 -6.12
N ASN A 117 11.91 35.69 -7.14
CA ASN A 117 11.95 36.12 -8.53
C ASN A 117 10.95 35.33 -9.38
N PRO A 118 9.74 35.87 -9.66
CA PRO A 118 8.71 35.20 -10.45
C PRO A 118 9.14 34.82 -11.87
N PHE A 119 10.16 35.47 -12.42
CA PHE A 119 10.70 35.19 -13.75
C PHE A 119 11.85 34.19 -13.74
N TYR A 120 12.21 33.65 -12.57
CA TYR A 120 13.22 32.62 -12.47
C TYR A 120 12.71 31.30 -13.08
N SER A 121 13.57 30.70 -13.89
CA SER A 121 13.38 29.36 -14.41
C SER A 121 14.70 28.63 -14.40
N ILE A 122 14.74 27.48 -13.73
CA ILE A 122 15.93 26.62 -13.64
C ILE A 122 16.44 26.19 -15.03
N TRP A 123 15.53 26.11 -15.99
CA TRP A 123 15.73 25.68 -17.37
C TRP A 123 16.51 26.68 -18.25
N VAL A 124 16.64 27.93 -17.81
CA VAL A 124 17.33 28.98 -18.58
C VAL A 124 18.85 28.86 -18.47
N THR A 125 19.35 28.33 -17.35
CA THR A 125 20.80 28.21 -17.12
C THR A 125 21.28 26.80 -17.43
N PRO A 126 22.43 26.61 -18.10
CA PRO A 126 22.91 25.27 -18.45
C PRO A 126 23.21 24.42 -17.20
N ILE A 127 23.72 25.04 -16.14
CA ILE A 127 24.01 24.38 -14.86
C ILE A 127 22.69 23.96 -14.17
N GLY A 128 21.71 24.85 -14.13
CA GLY A 128 20.38 24.58 -13.57
C GLY A 128 19.67 23.45 -14.31
N THR A 129 19.63 23.49 -15.64
CA THR A 129 19.01 22.45 -16.47
C THR A 129 19.64 21.08 -16.23
N ASN A 130 20.97 20.98 -16.20
CA ASN A 130 21.64 19.70 -15.94
C ASN A 130 21.31 19.15 -14.54
N LEU A 131 21.22 20.02 -13.54
CA LEU A 131 20.88 19.64 -12.17
C LEU A 131 19.39 19.25 -12.03
N ALA A 132 18.48 20.00 -12.65
CA ALA A 132 17.06 19.67 -12.73
C ALA A 132 16.82 18.32 -13.38
N LEU A 133 17.41 18.09 -14.57
CA LEU A 133 17.34 16.82 -15.27
C LEU A 133 17.91 15.67 -14.43
N SER A 134 19.01 15.90 -13.70
CA SER A 134 19.59 14.88 -12.82
C SER A 134 18.62 14.44 -11.73
N PHE A 135 17.93 15.38 -11.07
CA PHE A 135 16.93 15.02 -10.05
C PHE A 135 15.72 14.31 -10.62
N ILE A 136 15.21 14.77 -11.77
CA ILE A 136 14.07 14.14 -12.45
C ILE A 136 14.43 12.71 -12.89
N ILE A 137 15.61 12.51 -13.48
CA ILE A 137 16.09 11.19 -13.90
C ILE A 137 16.27 10.27 -12.70
N LEU A 138 16.87 10.76 -11.60
CA LEU A 138 17.06 9.97 -10.39
C LEU A 138 15.72 9.56 -9.75
N ALA A 139 14.76 10.49 -9.71
CA ALA A 139 13.40 10.20 -9.27
C ALA A 139 12.72 9.16 -10.18
N GLY A 140 12.85 9.29 -11.50
CA GLY A 140 12.30 8.33 -12.47
C GLY A 140 12.89 6.93 -12.35
N ILE A 141 14.20 6.80 -12.13
CA ILE A 141 14.87 5.52 -11.88
C ILE A 141 14.35 4.91 -10.57
N SER A 142 14.26 5.70 -9.50
CA SER A 142 13.75 5.22 -8.21
C SER A 142 12.30 4.73 -8.28
N ALA A 143 11.43 5.46 -9.01
CA ALA A 143 10.05 5.09 -9.24
C ALA A 143 9.93 3.80 -10.08
N SER A 144 10.80 3.64 -11.08
CA SER A 144 10.86 2.43 -11.92
C SER A 144 11.27 1.20 -11.13
N ILE A 145 12.32 1.31 -10.31
CA ILE A 145 12.77 0.23 -9.42
C ILE A 145 11.65 -0.14 -8.43
N TYR A 146 11.00 0.86 -7.83
CA TYR A 146 9.87 0.66 -6.94
C TYR A 146 8.72 -0.08 -7.63
N PHE A 147 8.35 0.35 -8.85
CA PHE A 147 7.23 -0.25 -9.59
C PHE A 147 7.49 -1.73 -9.94
N ILE A 148 8.69 -2.05 -10.44
CA ILE A 148 9.09 -3.43 -10.73
C ILE A 148 9.03 -4.29 -9.46
N PHE A 149 9.53 -3.76 -8.34
CA PHE A 149 9.50 -4.45 -7.06
C PHE A 149 8.08 -4.67 -6.53
N LEU A 150 7.21 -3.67 -6.62
CA LEU A 150 5.81 -3.77 -6.22
C LEU A 150 5.08 -4.83 -7.06
N CYS A 151 5.28 -4.83 -8.38
CA CYS A 151 4.72 -5.85 -9.29
C CYS A 151 5.19 -7.26 -8.93
N TYR A 152 6.49 -7.44 -8.65
CA TYR A 152 7.04 -8.72 -8.19
C TYR A 152 6.40 -9.18 -6.88
N MET A 153 6.28 -8.29 -5.90
CA MET A 153 5.66 -8.57 -4.60
C MET A 153 4.21 -8.99 -4.76
N ILE A 154 3.43 -8.24 -5.53
CA ILE A 154 2.02 -8.55 -5.81
C ILE A 154 1.89 -9.92 -6.49
N TRP A 155 2.70 -10.18 -7.52
CA TRP A 155 2.71 -11.47 -8.22
C TRP A 155 3.03 -12.63 -7.27
N LYS A 156 4.02 -12.46 -6.40
CA LYS A 156 4.40 -13.46 -5.39
C LYS A 156 3.26 -13.70 -4.39
N VAL A 157 2.60 -12.65 -3.90
CA VAL A 157 1.44 -12.78 -2.99
C VAL A 157 0.31 -13.54 -3.68
N PHE A 158 -0.04 -13.22 -4.92
CA PHE A 158 -1.06 -13.97 -5.67
C PHE A 158 -0.69 -15.44 -5.85
N ARG A 159 0.57 -15.74 -6.19
CA ARG A 159 1.06 -17.12 -6.32
C ARG A 159 0.93 -17.88 -5.01
N ASN A 160 1.35 -17.27 -3.90
CA ASN A 160 1.26 -17.93 -2.59
C ASN A 160 -0.19 -18.13 -2.12
N ILE A 161 -1.07 -17.16 -2.37
CA ILE A 161 -2.52 -17.30 -2.10
C ILE A 161 -3.09 -18.47 -2.91
N SER A 162 -2.71 -18.60 -4.19
CA SER A 162 -3.13 -19.71 -5.04
C SER A 162 -2.70 -21.07 -4.49
N LEU A 163 -1.45 -21.17 -4.03
CA LEU A 163 -0.92 -22.39 -3.40
C LEU A 163 -1.64 -22.73 -2.09
N LYS A 164 -1.85 -21.76 -1.20
CA LYS A 164 -2.58 -21.99 0.06
C LYS A 164 -4.06 -22.31 -0.16
N ARG A 165 -4.67 -21.79 -1.23
CA ARG A 165 -6.04 -22.14 -1.61
C ARG A 165 -6.21 -23.62 -1.94
N ALA A 166 -5.17 -24.27 -2.45
CA ALA A 166 -5.20 -25.72 -2.69
C ALA A 166 -5.17 -26.55 -1.39
N VAL A 167 -4.58 -26.02 -0.31
CA VAL A 167 -4.40 -26.71 0.99
C VAL A 167 -5.48 -26.31 2.02
N LEU A 168 -6.27 -25.27 1.75
CA LEU A 168 -7.40 -24.83 2.59
C LEU A 168 -8.44 -25.92 2.95
N PRO A 169 -8.75 -26.95 2.12
CA PRO A 169 -9.73 -27.97 2.50
C PRO A 169 -9.27 -28.91 3.61
N SER A 170 -7.96 -29.00 3.89
CA SER A 170 -7.40 -29.90 4.90
C SER A 170 -7.18 -29.23 6.27
N MET A 171 -7.66 -28.00 6.47
CA MET A 171 -7.53 -27.26 7.73
C MET A 171 -8.82 -27.25 8.56
N SER A 172 -8.69 -27.08 9.88
CA SER A 172 -9.84 -26.91 10.78
C SER A 172 -10.72 -25.72 10.38
N GLN A 173 -12.03 -25.84 10.61
CA GLN A 173 -13.04 -24.88 10.12
C GLN A 173 -12.81 -23.44 10.62
N ALA A 174 -12.41 -23.26 11.89
CA ALA A 174 -12.13 -21.95 12.48
C ALA A 174 -10.92 -21.27 11.82
N ARG A 175 -9.84 -22.02 11.61
CA ARG A 175 -8.61 -21.53 10.96
C ARG A 175 -8.86 -21.20 9.49
N ARG A 176 -9.63 -22.04 8.80
CA ARG A 176 -10.04 -21.83 7.41
C ARG A 176 -10.81 -20.52 7.23
N LEU A 177 -11.82 -20.26 8.05
CA LEU A 177 -12.62 -19.03 7.99
C LEU A 177 -11.78 -17.77 8.24
N HIS A 178 -10.81 -17.83 9.15
CA HIS A 178 -9.89 -16.73 9.39
C HIS A 178 -9.02 -16.42 8.16
N TYR A 179 -8.40 -17.44 7.55
CA TYR A 179 -7.58 -17.25 6.35
C TYR A 179 -8.39 -16.83 5.12
N GLU A 180 -9.57 -17.43 4.89
CA GLU A 180 -10.48 -17.02 3.83
C GLU A 180 -10.87 -15.53 3.98
N GLY A 181 -11.14 -15.08 5.21
CA GLY A 181 -11.42 -13.68 5.51
C GLY A 181 -10.25 -12.74 5.18
N ILE A 182 -9.01 -13.12 5.51
CA ILE A 182 -7.80 -12.33 5.17
C ILE A 182 -7.61 -12.26 3.65
N ILE A 183 -7.73 -13.39 2.95
CA ILE A 183 -7.57 -13.47 1.49
C ILE A 183 -8.63 -12.63 0.78
N TYR A 184 -9.89 -12.69 1.23
CA TYR A 184 -10.98 -11.92 0.65
C TYR A 184 -10.75 -10.41 0.78
N ARG A 185 -10.36 -9.94 1.98
CA ARG A 185 -10.05 -8.53 2.22
C ARG A 185 -8.89 -8.04 1.34
N PHE A 186 -7.84 -8.84 1.23
CA PHE A 186 -6.71 -8.55 0.36
C PHE A 186 -7.13 -8.41 -1.10
N ASN A 187 -7.85 -9.40 -1.65
CA ASN A 187 -8.29 -9.39 -3.05
C ASN A 187 -9.24 -8.23 -3.34
N PHE A 188 -10.18 -7.94 -2.44
CA PHE A 188 -11.08 -6.81 -2.55
C PHE A 188 -10.30 -5.49 -2.63
N LEU A 189 -9.35 -5.30 -1.72
CA LEU A 189 -8.54 -4.08 -1.68
C LEU A 189 -7.66 -3.94 -2.93
N MET A 190 -7.01 -5.02 -3.36
CA MET A 190 -6.20 -5.03 -4.57
C MET A 190 -7.03 -4.67 -5.81
N LEU A 191 -8.23 -5.22 -5.95
CA LEU A 191 -9.13 -4.90 -7.06
C LEU A 191 -9.55 -3.42 -7.03
N ALA A 192 -9.99 -2.92 -5.87
CA ALA A 192 -10.38 -1.53 -5.71
C ALA A 192 -9.25 -0.57 -6.09
N THR A 193 -8.01 -0.94 -5.77
CA THR A 193 -6.82 -0.14 -6.06
C THR A 193 -6.49 -0.09 -7.54
N VAL A 194 -6.53 -1.25 -8.21
CA VAL A 194 -6.30 -1.31 -9.65
C VAL A 194 -7.35 -0.48 -10.39
N ILE A 195 -8.62 -0.54 -9.94
CA ILE A 195 -9.69 0.31 -10.50
C ILE A 195 -9.38 1.79 -10.25
N CYS A 196 -9.04 2.19 -9.02
CA CYS A 196 -8.72 3.58 -8.70
C CYS A 196 -7.52 4.10 -9.53
N ALA A 197 -6.47 3.28 -9.67
CA ALA A 197 -5.31 3.62 -10.49
C ALA A 197 -5.66 3.74 -11.97
N ALA A 198 -6.43 2.79 -12.52
CA ALA A 198 -6.89 2.83 -13.91
C ALA A 198 -7.75 4.07 -14.19
N VAL A 199 -8.72 4.37 -13.32
CA VAL A 199 -9.55 5.58 -13.42
C VAL A 199 -8.70 6.84 -13.35
N THR A 200 -7.69 6.89 -12.47
CA THR A 200 -6.76 8.03 -12.37
C THR A 200 -5.99 8.24 -13.68
N VAL A 201 -5.45 7.17 -14.27
CA VAL A 201 -4.70 7.25 -15.53
C VAL A 201 -5.60 7.64 -16.70
N ILE A 202 -6.78 7.04 -16.80
CA ILE A 202 -7.77 7.38 -17.84
C ILE A 202 -8.19 8.85 -17.71
N SER A 203 -8.49 9.30 -16.48
CA SER A 203 -8.84 10.70 -16.21
C SER A 203 -7.72 11.64 -16.60
N PHE A 204 -6.47 11.32 -16.27
CA PHE A 204 -5.31 12.11 -16.66
C PHE A 204 -5.18 12.21 -18.19
N ILE A 205 -5.29 11.09 -18.92
CA ILE A 205 -5.22 11.09 -20.38
C ILE A 205 -6.34 11.94 -20.99
N LEU A 206 -7.58 11.79 -20.49
CA LEU A 206 -8.73 12.57 -20.97
C LEU A 206 -8.57 14.07 -20.70
N SER A 207 -8.04 14.46 -19.53
CA SER A 207 -7.72 15.86 -19.22
C SER A 207 -6.71 16.43 -20.21
N GLN A 208 -5.62 15.70 -20.50
CA GLN A 208 -4.60 16.14 -21.46
C GLN A 208 -5.14 16.27 -22.89
N VAL A 209 -6.01 15.35 -23.32
CA VAL A 209 -6.66 15.41 -24.64
C VAL A 209 -7.66 16.58 -24.70
N SER A 210 -8.44 16.80 -23.64
CA SER A 210 -9.42 17.88 -23.55
C SER A 210 -8.76 19.26 -23.61
N GLU A 211 -7.65 19.46 -22.91
CA GLU A 211 -6.88 20.71 -22.96
C GLU A 211 -6.29 20.96 -24.37
N GLY A 212 -5.95 19.89 -25.10
CA GLY A 212 -5.55 19.97 -26.51
C GLY A 212 -6.70 20.29 -27.48
N GLN A 213 -7.93 19.84 -27.19
CA GLN A 213 -9.11 20.00 -28.05
C GLN A 213 -9.92 21.28 -27.79
N SER A 214 -9.84 21.85 -26.58
CA SER A 214 -10.55 23.10 -26.20
C SER A 214 -10.17 24.32 -27.06
N LYS A 215 -9.14 24.22 -27.91
CA LYS A 215 -8.82 25.25 -28.92
C LYS A 215 -9.68 25.20 -30.18
N TRP A 216 -10.49 24.15 -30.40
CA TRP A 216 -11.14 23.88 -31.68
C TRP A 216 -12.68 23.87 -31.64
N ASP A 217 -13.32 23.83 -30.47
CA ASP A 217 -14.77 23.79 -30.36
C ASP A 217 -15.27 24.75 -29.27
N GLU A 218 -15.84 25.88 -29.68
CA GLU A 218 -16.37 26.94 -28.79
C GLU A 218 -17.71 26.56 -28.12
N ASN A 219 -18.26 25.36 -28.35
CA ASN A 219 -19.65 25.03 -28.00
C ASN A 219 -19.87 23.94 -26.94
N MET A 220 -18.83 23.46 -26.23
CA MET A 220 -19.01 22.49 -25.14
C MET A 220 -18.69 23.11 -23.77
N GLU A 221 -19.70 23.68 -23.10
CA GLU A 221 -19.64 24.27 -21.74
C GLU A 221 -19.44 23.24 -20.60
N LEU A 222 -18.96 22.03 -20.89
CA LEU A 222 -18.59 21.06 -19.87
C LEU A 222 -17.10 21.17 -19.58
N GLU A 223 -16.75 21.74 -18.42
CA GLU A 223 -15.39 21.72 -17.88
C GLU A 223 -14.99 20.29 -17.46
N LEU A 224 -14.70 19.44 -18.45
CA LEU A 224 -14.31 18.05 -18.22
C LEU A 224 -13.06 17.96 -17.34
N SER A 225 -12.11 18.90 -17.46
CA SER A 225 -10.88 18.89 -16.67
C SER A 225 -11.14 19.10 -15.16
N SER A 226 -12.02 20.03 -14.78
CA SER A 226 -12.35 20.27 -13.37
C SER A 226 -13.17 19.12 -12.76
N ALA A 227 -14.09 18.55 -13.53
CA ALA A 227 -14.85 17.36 -13.14
C ALA A 227 -13.94 16.15 -12.91
N LEU A 228 -12.99 15.89 -13.81
CA LEU A 228 -12.03 14.80 -13.68
C LEU A 228 -11.09 14.99 -12.48
N HIS A 229 -10.58 16.22 -12.27
CA HIS A 229 -9.74 16.52 -11.12
C HIS A 229 -10.46 16.31 -9.78
N THR A 230 -11.68 16.84 -9.67
CA THR A 230 -12.53 16.68 -8.47
C THR A 230 -12.92 15.23 -8.25
N GLY A 231 -13.21 14.50 -9.33
CA GLY A 231 -13.55 13.07 -9.29
C GLY A 231 -12.40 12.22 -8.76
N VAL A 232 -11.18 12.42 -9.26
CA VAL A 232 -9.98 11.71 -8.77
C VAL A 232 -9.71 12.03 -7.31
N TYR A 233 -9.79 13.31 -6.92
CA TYR A 233 -9.61 13.73 -5.54
C TYR A 233 -10.64 13.09 -4.59
N GLY A 234 -11.93 13.10 -4.96
CA GLY A 234 -13.00 12.47 -4.19
C GLY A 234 -12.85 10.96 -4.11
N MET A 235 -12.45 10.31 -5.20
CA MET A 235 -12.21 8.86 -5.25
C MET A 235 -11.14 8.42 -4.26
N TRP A 236 -9.98 9.08 -4.21
CA TRP A 236 -8.90 8.73 -3.27
C TRP A 236 -9.29 8.97 -1.81
N ASN A 237 -10.12 9.99 -1.55
CA ASN A 237 -10.71 10.23 -0.24
C ASN A 237 -11.64 9.10 0.21
N VAL A 238 -12.57 8.70 -0.66
CA VAL A 238 -13.48 7.58 -0.40
C VAL A 238 -12.71 6.28 -0.24
N TYR A 239 -11.69 6.06 -1.06
CA TYR A 239 -10.82 4.89 -1.00
C TYR A 239 -10.19 4.74 0.38
N ILE A 240 -9.49 5.76 0.89
CA ILE A 240 -8.82 5.71 2.21
C ILE A 240 -9.84 5.64 3.35
N CYS A 241 -10.98 6.32 3.22
CA CYS A 241 -12.06 6.20 4.20
C CYS A 241 -12.57 4.76 4.28
N ALA A 242 -12.81 4.11 3.13
CA ALA A 242 -13.20 2.71 3.05
C ALA A 242 -12.14 1.79 3.65
N MET A 243 -10.84 2.06 3.41
CA MET A 243 -9.76 1.30 4.05
C MET A 243 -9.80 1.38 5.57
N LEU A 244 -9.92 2.59 6.13
CA LEU A 244 -10.02 2.79 7.57
C LEU A 244 -11.24 2.09 8.16
N MET A 245 -12.36 2.02 7.44
CA MET A 245 -13.56 1.30 7.91
C MET A 245 -13.42 -0.22 7.83
N LEU A 246 -12.92 -0.74 6.70
CA LEU A 246 -12.83 -2.18 6.43
C LEU A 246 -11.74 -2.88 7.26
N TYR A 247 -10.66 -2.16 7.57
CA TYR A 247 -9.57 -2.67 8.40
C TYR A 247 -9.74 -2.35 9.89
N ALA A 248 -10.85 -1.70 10.29
CA ALA A 248 -11.13 -1.45 11.70
C ALA A 248 -11.37 -2.76 12.48
N PRO A 249 -10.89 -2.84 13.74
CA PRO A 249 -11.21 -3.97 14.61
C PRO A 249 -12.72 -4.11 14.84
N SER A 250 -13.26 -5.30 14.51
CA SER A 250 -14.68 -5.62 14.66
C SER A 250 -14.96 -6.31 16.00
N HIS A 251 -16.18 -6.18 16.52
CA HIS A 251 -16.65 -6.74 17.79
C HIS A 251 -16.89 -8.26 17.79
N LYS A 252 -16.44 -8.99 16.76
CA LYS A 252 -16.67 -10.43 16.71
C LYS A 252 -15.84 -11.11 17.81
N GLN A 253 -16.49 -11.38 18.94
CA GLN A 253 -16.11 -12.44 19.86
C GLN A 253 -16.24 -13.74 19.07
N TRP A 254 -15.10 -14.32 18.71
CA TRP A 254 -15.10 -15.71 18.29
C TRP A 254 -15.56 -16.51 19.52
N PRO A 255 -16.43 -17.52 19.35
CA PRO A 255 -16.70 -18.45 20.44
C PRO A 255 -15.34 -18.91 20.96
N ASP A 256 -15.10 -18.80 22.26
CA ASP A 256 -13.94 -19.43 22.86
C ASP A 256 -13.98 -20.89 22.40
N ASP A 257 -12.89 -21.37 21.79
CA ASP A 257 -12.79 -22.77 21.40
C ASP A 257 -13.16 -23.59 22.64
N PRO A 258 -14.19 -24.47 22.58
CA PRO A 258 -14.37 -25.42 23.66
C PRO A 258 -13.04 -26.15 23.75
N ILE A 259 -12.48 -26.17 24.95
CA ILE A 259 -11.23 -26.84 25.30
C ILE A 259 -11.23 -28.21 24.60
N CYS A 260 -10.58 -28.31 23.44
CA CYS A 260 -10.30 -29.59 22.81
C CYS A 260 -9.19 -30.23 23.63
N ASN A 261 -9.60 -30.82 24.74
CA ASN A 261 -8.83 -31.82 25.44
C ASN A 261 -8.91 -33.11 24.60
N ASP A 262 -8.20 -33.13 23.48
CA ASP A 262 -7.55 -34.30 22.88
C ASP A 262 -6.87 -33.94 21.55
N GLY A 263 -5.54 -34.05 21.52
CA GLY A 263 -4.85 -34.87 20.52
C GLY A 263 -4.69 -34.41 19.07
N GLU A 264 -5.02 -33.19 18.67
CA GLU A 264 -4.72 -32.72 17.29
C GLU A 264 -3.83 -31.46 17.26
N GLU A 265 -2.62 -31.62 17.81
CA GLU A 265 -1.48 -30.92 17.24
C GLU A 265 -1.28 -31.46 15.82
N VAL A 266 -1.73 -30.71 14.81
CA VAL A 266 -1.32 -30.94 13.43
C VAL A 266 0.17 -30.63 13.37
N GLU A 267 0.96 -31.64 13.68
CA GLU A 267 2.40 -31.72 13.47
C GLU A 267 2.64 -31.41 12.00
N PHE A 268 3.27 -30.25 11.73
CA PHE A 268 3.83 -29.95 10.43
C PHE A 268 4.86 -31.04 10.12
N SER A 269 4.43 -32.08 9.41
CA SER A 269 5.33 -33.02 8.77
C SER A 269 6.27 -32.20 7.88
N ARG A 270 7.52 -32.09 8.32
CA ARG A 270 8.63 -31.58 7.54
C ARG A 270 8.60 -32.29 6.19
N LEU A 271 8.57 -31.52 5.11
CA LEU A 271 8.96 -32.05 3.80
C LEU A 271 10.38 -32.61 3.95
N PRO A 272 10.63 -33.92 3.71
CA PRO A 272 11.99 -34.40 3.63
C PRO A 272 12.51 -34.01 2.24
N THR A 273 13.25 -32.92 2.18
CA THR A 273 14.23 -32.71 1.13
C THR A 273 15.36 -33.70 1.37
N GLU A 274 15.45 -34.70 0.49
CA GLU A 274 16.60 -35.59 0.23
C GLU A 274 17.18 -36.44 1.38
N GLY A 275 17.17 -37.76 1.17
CA GLY A 275 18.27 -38.62 1.60
C GLY A 275 17.98 -39.59 2.76
N THR A 276 17.59 -40.81 2.39
CA THR A 276 17.88 -42.09 3.07
C THR A 276 17.19 -42.46 4.41
N ALA A 277 16.62 -43.66 4.38
CA ALA A 277 16.39 -44.62 5.46
C ALA A 277 15.30 -44.30 6.50
N ASN A 278 14.06 -44.78 6.24
CA ASN A 278 13.16 -45.22 7.33
C ASN A 278 12.05 -46.21 6.92
N GLU A 279 12.05 -46.77 5.70
CA GLU A 279 11.02 -47.73 5.26
C GLU A 279 11.10 -49.11 5.94
N ILE A 280 12.16 -49.41 6.69
CA ILE A 280 12.36 -50.71 7.35
C ILE A 280 11.65 -50.76 8.73
N SER A 281 11.40 -49.60 9.36
CA SER A 281 10.79 -49.54 10.69
C SER A 281 9.28 -49.80 10.67
N SER A 282 8.58 -49.38 9.62
CA SER A 282 7.13 -49.60 9.49
C SER A 282 6.77 -51.07 9.25
N LEU A 283 7.57 -51.80 8.49
CA LEU A 283 7.35 -53.23 8.20
C LEU A 283 7.59 -54.13 9.43
N THR A 284 8.48 -53.74 10.35
CA THR A 284 8.76 -54.55 11.55
C THR A 284 7.64 -54.42 12.58
N SER A 285 6.96 -53.26 12.64
CA SER A 285 5.79 -53.06 13.51
C SER A 285 4.54 -53.83 13.06
N PHE A 286 4.40 -54.08 11.76
CA PHE A 286 3.27 -54.84 11.21
C PHE A 286 3.46 -56.36 11.41
N ALA A 287 4.69 -56.86 11.26
CA ALA A 287 5.00 -58.28 11.45
C ALA A 287 4.83 -58.75 12.91
N ALA A 288 5.13 -57.88 13.89
CA ALA A 288 4.97 -58.19 15.31
C ALA A 288 3.50 -58.28 15.75
N LYS A 289 2.57 -57.68 15.00
CA LYS A 289 1.13 -57.71 15.32
C LYS A 289 0.42 -58.97 14.80
N THR A 290 1.01 -59.65 13.80
CA THR A 290 0.49 -60.92 13.25
C THR A 290 1.01 -62.17 13.97
N SER A 291 1.94 -62.05 14.92
CA SER A 291 2.46 -63.17 15.71
C SER A 291 1.83 -63.32 17.10
N MET A 292 0.72 -62.61 17.37
CA MET A 292 -0.01 -62.66 18.64
C MET A 292 -1.50 -63.01 18.46
N ASP A 293 -1.84 -63.80 17.44
CA ASP A 293 -3.08 -64.57 17.36
C ASP A 293 -2.74 -66.03 17.01
#